data_AF-A0A1D4HK61-F1
#
_entry.id   AF-A0A1D4HK61-F1
#
_cell.length_a   1.000
_cell.length_b   1.000
_cell.length_c   1.000
_cell.angle_alpha   90.00
_cell.angle_beta   90.00
_cell.angle_gamma   90.00
#
_symmetry.space_group_name_H-M   'P 1'
#
loop_
_entity.id
_entity.type
_entity.pdbx_description
1 polymer ?
#
loop_
_entity_poly.entity_id
_entity_poly.type
_entity_poly.pdbx_seq_one_letter_code
_entity_poly.pdbx_strand_id
1 'polypeptide(L)' 'MAKRYGFIYVDKYDYGNGTKQHIKKDSFEWYKNLIHTNAQDL' A
#
# COMPACT_ATOMS: atom_id res chain seq x y z
N MET A 1 -8.45 8.31 8.63
CA MET A 1 -7.78 8.69 7.39
C MET A 1 -8.58 7.99 6.31
N ALA A 2 -9.71 8.58 5.90
CA ALA A 2 -10.71 7.83 5.12
C ALA A 2 -10.25 7.53 3.68
N LYS A 3 -9.52 8.46 3.06
CA LYS A 3 -8.94 8.27 1.71
C LYS A 3 -7.49 7.81 1.82
N ARG A 4 -7.15 6.66 1.21
CA ARG A 4 -5.84 6.02 1.32
C ARG A 4 -5.29 5.68 -0.06
N TYR A 5 -4.26 6.40 -0.50
CA TYR A 5 -3.70 6.28 -1.86
C TYR A 5 -2.44 5.41 -1.96
N GLY A 6 -1.77 5.12 -0.84
CA GLY A 6 -0.51 4.38 -0.86
C GLY A 6 -0.69 2.89 -1.16
N PHE A 7 0.34 2.27 -1.74
CA PHE A 7 0.50 0.82 -1.85
C PHE A 7 0.73 0.13 -0.50
N ILE A 8 1.13 0.90 0.51
CA ILE A 8 1.29 0.45 1.90
C ILE A 8 0.16 1.04 2.72
N TYR A 9 -0.51 0.19 3.49
CA TYR A 9 -1.48 0.60 4.49
C TYR A 9 -0.76 1.02 5.76
N VAL A 10 -1.16 2.15 6.33
CA VAL A 10 -0.71 2.58 7.65
C VAL A 10 -1.88 2.43 8.61
N ASP A 11 -1.66 1.69 9.71
CA ASP A 11 -2.65 1.54 10.77
C ASP A 11 -2.74 2.82 11.61
N LYS A 12 -3.45 3.80 11.06
CA LYS A 12 -3.74 5.09 11.68
C LYS A 12 -5.12 5.59 11.24
N TYR A 13 -5.91 6.00 12.22
CA TYR A 13 -7.26 6.56 12.05
C TYR A 13 -7.25 8.09 12.18
N ASP A 14 -8.35 8.75 11.78
CA ASP A 14 -8.44 10.22 11.79
C ASP A 14 -8.31 10.80 13.20
N TYR A 15 -8.90 10.11 14.18
CA TYR A 15 -8.86 10.52 15.59
C TYR A 15 -7.54 10.18 16.31
N GLY A 16 -6.47 9.86 15.56
CA GLY A 16 -5.14 9.61 16.11
C GLY A 16 -4.91 8.20 16.66
N ASN A 17 -5.95 7.37 16.74
CA ASN A 17 -5.82 5.96 17.13
C ASN A 17 -5.07 5.14 16.06
N GLY A 18 -4.44 4.04 16.46
CA GLY A 18 -3.75 3.07 15.58
C GLY A 18 -2.30 2.81 15.99
N THR A 19 -1.77 1.66 15.59
CA THR A 19 -0.43 1.18 15.97
C THR A 19 0.70 1.79 15.14
N LYS A 20 0.37 2.57 14.09
CA LYS A 20 1.32 3.09 13.08
C LYS A 20 2.10 1.98 12.35
N GLN A 21 1.62 0.75 12.40
CA GLN A 21 2.22 -0.35 11.65
C GLN A 21 2.03 -0.13 10.14
N HIS A 22 3.02 -0.58 9.38
CA HIS A 22 3.02 -0.55 7.92
C HIS A 22 2.69 -1.94 7.42
N ILE A 23 1.57 -2.06 6.69
CA ILE A 23 1.06 -3.32 6.18
C ILE A 23 1.09 -3.24 4.65
N LYS A 24 1.69 -4.23 4.00
CA LYS A 24 1.71 -4.32 2.54
C LYS A 24 0.29 -4.62 2.05
N LYS A 25 -0.21 -3.83 1.10
CA LYS A 25 -1.47 -4.15 0.39
C LYS A 25 -1.15 -5.04 -0.81
N ASP A 26 -2.17 -5.68 -1.38
CA ASP A 26 -2.02 -6.48 -2.58
C ASP A 26 -1.48 -5.66 -3.77
N SER A 27 -1.88 -4.39 -3.85
CA SER A 27 -1.39 -3.47 -4.88
C SER A 27 0.12 -3.19 -4.79
N PHE A 28 0.75 -3.44 -3.64
CA PHE A 28 2.20 -3.36 -3.51
C PHE A 28 2.90 -4.44 -4.33
N GLU A 29 2.45 -5.69 -4.23
CA GLU A 29 3.09 -6.79 -4.94
C GLU A 29 2.81 -6.70 -6.44
N TRP A 30 1.60 -6.29 -6.83
CA TRP A 30 1.27 -5.98 -8.22
C TRP A 30 2.23 -4.93 -8.81
N TYR A 31 2.42 -3.80 -8.11
CA TYR A 31 3.29 -2.73 -8.61
C TYR A 31 4.77 -3.13 -8.60
N LYS A 32 5.19 -3.93 -7.62
CA LYS A 32 6.54 -4.51 -7.57
C LYS A 32 6.79 -5.42 -8.78
N ASN A 33 5.84 -6.29 -9.11
CA ASN A 33 5.96 -7.18 -10.27
C ASN A 33 5.97 -6.39 -11.58
N LEU A 34 5.12 -5.38 -11.70
CA LEU A 34 5.10 -4.47 -12.85
C LEU A 34 6.46 -3.82 -13.10
N ILE A 35 7.11 -3.31 -12.06
CA ILE A 35 8.48 -2.76 -12.18
C ILE A 35 9.47 -3.86 -12.55
N HIS A 36 9.39 -5.03 -11.91
CA HIS A 36 10.30 -6.14 -12.14
C HIS A 36 10.24 -6.68 -13.59
N THR A 37 9.05 -6.74 -14.19
CA THR A 37 8.84 -7.17 -15.57
C THR A 37 8.96 -6.02 -16.57
N ASN A 38 9.30 -4.81 -16.12
CA ASN A 38 9.30 -3.59 -16.95
C ASN A 38 7.97 -3.44 -17.73
N ALA A 39 6.85 -3.70 -17.05
CA ALA A 39 5.49 -3.66 -17.59
C ALA A 39 5.22 -4.62 -18.77
N GLN A 40 6.03 -5.67 -18.94
CA GLN A 40 5.82 -6.66 -19.99
C GLN A 40 4.71 -7.68 -19.67
N ASP A 41 4.39 -7.85 -18.39
CA ASP A 41 3.38 -8.79 -17.88
C ASP A 41 2.21 -8.02 -17.26
N LEU A 42 1.54 -7.22 -18.11
CA LEU A 42 0.44 -6.32 -17.72
C LEU A 42 -0.93 -6.85 -18.16
#